data_AF-A0A7X5WN50-F1
#
_entry.id   AF-A0A7X5WN50-F1
#
_cell.length_a   1.000
_cell.length_b   1.000
_cell.length_c   1.000
_cell.angle_alpha   90.00
_cell.angle_beta   90.00
_cell.angle_gamma   90.00
#
_symmetry.space_group_name_H-M   'P 1'
#
loop_
_entity.id
_entity.type
_entity.pdbx_description
1 polymer ?
#
loop_
_entity_poly.entity_id
_entity_poly.type
_entity_poly.pdbx_seq_one_letter_code
_entity_poly.pdbx_strand_id
1 'polypeptide(L)'
;MRWSISVRADGDRVLEREEIVELADAVAAWEGIASGIGTTSYSAQIVIEAPGSDEAVEKAIEVFTEAASRAGLPPWPVAWAESISEESEFEEYG
;
A
#
# COMPACT_ATOMS: atom_id res chain seq x y z
N MET A 1 -11.65 -14.22 -0.38
CA MET A 1 -11.11 -13.86 0.94
C MET A 1 -10.56 -12.46 0.83
N ARG A 2 -10.68 -11.65 1.88
CA ARG A 2 -10.09 -10.31 1.90
C ARG A 2 -8.73 -10.39 2.55
N TRP A 3 -7.76 -9.76 1.91
CA TRP A 3 -6.38 -9.71 2.33
C TRP A 3 -6.00 -8.27 2.57
N SER A 4 -5.47 -7.97 3.75
CA SER A 4 -4.87 -6.68 4.05
C SER A 4 -3.42 -6.73 3.57
N ILE A 5 -3.11 -6.04 2.49
CA ILE A 5 -1.77 -5.98 1.93
C ILE A 5 -1.13 -4.64 2.28
N SER A 6 0.04 -4.70 2.93
CA SER A 6 0.86 -3.52 3.17
C SER A 6 1.98 -3.47 2.14
N VAL A 7 2.06 -2.39 1.37
CA VAL A 7 3.05 -2.20 0.29
C VAL A 7 3.84 -0.92 0.55
N ARG A 8 5.15 -0.94 0.29
CA ARG A 8 6.03 0.21 0.41
C ARG A 8 6.96 0.33 -0.81
N ALA A 9 7.06 1.53 -1.35
CA ALA A 9 8.11 1.93 -2.27
C ALA A 9 9.11 2.86 -1.59
N ASP A 10 10.39 2.64 -1.88
CA ASP A 10 11.49 3.44 -1.35
C ASP A 10 12.11 4.30 -2.44
N GLY A 11 12.48 5.52 -2.06
CA GLY A 11 12.83 6.57 -2.98
C GLY A 11 14.02 7.40 -2.56
N ASP A 12 14.30 8.41 -3.38
CA ASP A 12 15.47 9.26 -3.27
C ASP A 12 15.16 10.71 -2.87
N ARG A 13 13.88 11.07 -2.71
CA ARG A 13 13.45 12.41 -2.28
C ARG A 13 12.38 12.37 -1.20
N VAL A 14 12.28 13.45 -0.43
CA VAL A 14 11.22 13.63 0.56
C VAL A 14 9.89 13.95 -0.13
N LEU A 15 8.81 13.33 0.34
CA LEU A 15 7.45 13.54 -0.16
C LEU A 15 6.72 14.62 0.63
N GLU A 16 5.97 15.44 -0.09
CA GLU A 16 5.12 16.46 0.51
C GLU A 16 3.78 15.88 0.99
N ARG A 17 3.12 16.60 1.90
CA ARG A 17 1.81 16.20 2.44
C ARG A 17 0.77 16.02 1.33
N GLU A 18 0.76 16.94 0.36
CA GLU A 18 -0.22 16.93 -0.74
C GLU A 18 -0.08 15.65 -1.57
N GLU A 19 1.14 15.24 -1.89
CA GLU A 19 1.40 14.01 -2.66
C GLU A 19 0.88 12.74 -1.95
N ILE A 20 1.03 12.67 -0.62
CA ILE A 20 0.51 11.54 0.15
C ILE A 20 -1.02 11.61 0.31
N VAL A 21 -1.61 12.80 0.35
CA VAL A 21 -3.07 12.96 0.36
C VAL A 21 -3.67 12.49 -0.96
N GLU A 22 -3.05 12.80 -2.09
CA GLU A 22 -3.47 12.28 -3.40
C GLU A 22 -3.33 10.75 -3.46
N LEU A 23 -2.26 10.19 -2.89
CA LEU A 23 -2.12 8.74 -2.76
C LEU A 23 -3.22 8.15 -1.89
N ALA A 24 -3.56 8.79 -0.76
CA ALA A 24 -4.63 8.35 0.14
C ALA A 24 -5.98 8.32 -0.57
N ASP A 25 -6.30 9.33 -1.37
CA ASP A 25 -7.52 9.36 -2.19
C ASP A 25 -7.52 8.23 -3.22
N ALA A 26 -6.40 8.02 -3.92
CA ALA A 26 -6.28 6.98 -4.94
C ALA A 26 -6.44 5.55 -4.37
N VAL A 27 -5.94 5.29 -3.16
CA VAL A 27 -6.09 3.98 -2.49
C VAL A 27 -7.39 3.83 -1.71
N ALA A 28 -8.12 4.92 -1.43
CA ALA A 28 -9.39 4.86 -0.69
C ALA A 28 -10.45 3.97 -1.37
N ALA A 29 -10.37 3.82 -2.70
CA ALA A 29 -11.22 2.89 -3.47
C ALA A 29 -11.05 1.41 -3.03
N TRP A 30 -9.94 1.08 -2.39
CA TRP A 30 -9.56 -0.25 -1.92
C TRP A 30 -9.51 -0.33 -0.39
N GLU A 31 -10.31 0.50 0.29
CA GLU A 31 -10.30 0.66 1.75
C GLU A 31 -8.90 0.97 2.29
N GLY A 32 -8.09 1.65 1.47
CA GLY A 32 -6.68 1.82 1.70
C GLY A 32 -6.30 3.02 2.56
N ILE A 33 -5.15 2.92 3.21
CA ILE A 33 -4.55 3.99 4.01
C ILE A 33 -3.13 4.23 3.51
N ALA A 34 -2.88 5.44 3.01
CA ALA A 34 -1.54 5.87 2.60
C ALA A 34 -0.74 6.47 3.76
N SER A 35 0.58 6.38 3.69
CA SER A 35 1.53 6.91 4.67
C SER A 35 2.86 7.24 3.99
N GLY A 36 3.61 8.16 4.57
CA GLY A 36 4.91 8.59 4.03
C GLY A 36 5.13 10.10 3.95
N ILE A 37 4.35 10.89 4.71
CA ILE A 37 4.49 12.35 4.72
C ILE A 37 5.83 12.72 5.36
N GLY A 38 6.66 13.48 4.64
CA GLY A 38 7.97 13.92 5.14
C GLY A 38 9.02 12.80 5.18
N THR A 39 8.79 11.67 4.51
CA THR A 39 9.75 10.57 4.38
C THR A 39 10.21 10.38 2.94
N THR A 40 11.27 9.61 2.73
CA THR A 40 11.79 9.23 1.40
C THR A 40 11.16 7.97 0.84
N SER A 41 10.05 7.54 1.41
CA SER A 41 9.34 6.31 1.06
C SER A 41 7.85 6.57 1.21
N TYR A 42 7.03 6.00 0.35
CA TYR A 42 5.57 5.97 0.52
C TYR A 42 5.11 4.54 0.68
N SER A 43 4.11 4.35 1.53
CA SER A 43 3.48 3.06 1.77
C SER A 43 1.97 3.20 1.75
N ALA A 44 1.29 2.14 1.36
CA ALA A 44 -0.14 2.03 1.52
C ALA A 44 -0.51 0.65 2.05
N GLN A 45 -1.47 0.62 2.95
CA GLN A 45 -2.21 -0.57 3.28
C GLN A 45 -3.47 -0.58 2.43
N ILE A 46 -3.78 -1.69 1.75
CA ILE A 46 -4.97 -1.82 0.89
C ILE A 46 -5.61 -3.18 1.10
N VAL A 47 -6.94 -3.25 0.95
CA VAL A 47 -7.69 -4.50 1.06
C VAL A 47 -7.97 -5.05 -0.33
N ILE A 48 -7.50 -6.27 -0.60
CA ILE A 48 -7.69 -6.96 -1.88
C ILE A 48 -8.51 -8.23 -1.69
N GLU A 49 -9.52 -8.40 -2.55
CA GLU A 49 -10.27 -9.63 -2.67
C GLU A 49 -9.57 -10.60 -3.63
N ALA A 50 -9.08 -11.72 -3.08
CA ALA A 50 -8.37 -12.75 -3.83
C ALA A 50 -8.62 -14.15 -3.25
N PRO A 51 -8.46 -15.21 -4.05
CA PRO A 51 -8.51 -16.59 -3.59
C PRO A 51 -7.25 -17.01 -2.81
N GLY A 52 -6.14 -16.26 -2.89
CA GLY A 52 -4.89 -16.57 -2.18
C GLY A 52 -3.99 -15.35 -1.97
N SER A 53 -3.00 -15.52 -1.10
CA SER A 53 -2.04 -14.48 -0.68
C SER A 53 -1.21 -13.95 -1.86
N ASP A 54 -0.57 -14.84 -2.64
CA ASP A 54 0.26 -14.43 -3.78
C ASP A 54 -0.53 -13.57 -4.78
N GLU A 55 -1.73 -14.01 -5.17
CA GLU A 55 -2.58 -13.25 -6.10
C GLU A 55 -3.03 -11.90 -5.49
N ALA A 56 -3.25 -11.85 -4.16
CA ALA A 56 -3.57 -10.62 -3.47
C ALA A 56 -2.39 -9.63 -3.49
N VAL A 57 -1.17 -10.11 -3.27
CA VAL A 57 0.06 -9.30 -3.29
C VAL A 57 0.33 -8.76 -4.69
N GLU A 58 0.23 -9.60 -5.72
CA GLU A 58 0.42 -9.18 -7.11
C GLU A 58 -0.55 -8.06 -7.48
N LYS A 59 -1.86 -8.27 -7.24
CA LYS A 59 -2.90 -7.25 -7.47
C LYS A 59 -2.66 -5.99 -6.65
N ALA A 60 -2.26 -6.12 -5.39
CA ALA A 60 -1.97 -4.99 -4.53
C ALA A 60 -0.81 -4.14 -5.06
N ILE A 61 0.27 -4.76 -5.55
CA ILE A 61 1.41 -4.05 -6.13
C ILE A 61 0.99 -3.28 -7.39
N GLU A 62 0.17 -3.90 -8.25
CA GLU A 62 -0.37 -3.24 -9.45
C GLU A 62 -1.24 -2.03 -9.08
N VAL A 63 -2.20 -2.22 -8.19
CA VAL A 63 -3.09 -1.16 -7.69
C VAL A 63 -2.29 -0.04 -7.03
N PHE A 64 -1.33 -0.37 -6.19
CA PHE A 64 -0.47 0.60 -5.52
C PHE A 64 0.36 1.43 -6.50
N THR A 65 0.93 0.77 -7.52
CA THR A 65 1.72 1.44 -8.55
C THR A 65 0.84 2.36 -9.41
N GLU A 66 -0.36 1.90 -9.76
CA GLU A 66 -1.34 2.72 -10.48
C GLU A 66 -1.79 3.92 -9.64
N ALA A 67 -2.10 3.71 -8.37
CA ALA A 67 -2.50 4.76 -7.43
C ALA A 67 -1.39 5.80 -7.26
N ALA A 68 -0.14 5.36 -7.09
CA ALA A 68 1.02 6.25 -7.05
C ALA A 68 1.14 7.07 -8.33
N SER A 69 0.99 6.44 -9.50
CA SER A 69 1.01 7.17 -10.78
C SER A 69 -0.12 8.18 -10.91
N ARG A 70 -1.33 7.88 -10.42
CA ARG A 70 -2.48 8.80 -10.43
C ARG A 70 -2.27 9.98 -9.48
N ALA A 71 -1.64 9.73 -8.34
CA ALA A 71 -1.26 10.75 -7.36
C ALA A 71 -0.08 11.63 -7.82
N GLY A 72 0.52 11.34 -8.99
CA GLY A 72 1.69 12.06 -9.48
C GLY A 72 2.99 11.71 -8.73
N LEU A 73 2.99 10.62 -7.96
CA LEU A 73 4.17 10.15 -7.26
C LEU A 73 5.19 9.54 -8.25
N PRO A 74 6.49 9.63 -7.93
CA PRO A 74 7.53 9.00 -8.73
C PRO A 74 7.34 7.48 -8.76
N PRO A 75 7.60 6.81 -9.90
CA PRO A 75 7.41 5.36 -10.06
C PRO A 75 8.55 4.59 -9.39
N TRP A 76 8.67 4.71 -8.08
CA TRP A 76 9.68 4.02 -7.30
C TRP A 76 9.41 2.52 -7.24
N PRO A 77 10.46 1.68 -7.24
CA PRO A 77 10.29 0.24 -7.12
C PRO A 77 9.71 -0.10 -5.75
N VAL A 78 8.79 -1.08 -5.73
CA VAL A 78 8.28 -1.66 -4.49
C VAL A 78 9.44 -2.36 -3.77
N ALA A 79 9.78 -1.85 -2.59
CA ALA A 79 10.86 -2.38 -1.76
C ALA A 79 10.36 -3.48 -0.80
N TRP A 80 9.06 -3.44 -0.46
CA TRP A 80 8.46 -4.39 0.48
C TRP A 80 6.95 -4.52 0.24
N ALA A 81 6.44 -5.75 0.35
CA ALA A 81 5.02 -6.05 0.34
C ALA A 81 4.73 -7.25 1.27
N GLU A 82 3.70 -7.14 2.10
CA GLU A 82 3.29 -8.19 3.03
C GLU A 82 1.78 -8.36 3.02
N SER A 83 1.31 -9.62 3.03
CA SER A 83 -0.11 -9.96 3.10
C SER A 83 -0.51 -10.47 4.47
N ILE A 84 -1.57 -9.89 5.03
CA ILE A 84 -2.19 -10.33 6.28
C ILE A 84 -3.63 -10.74 5.96
N SER A 85 -3.99 -11.99 6.29
CA SER A 85 -5.40 -12.41 6.24
C SER A 85 -6.17 -11.82 7.43
N GLU A 86 -7.42 -11.42 7.24
CA GLU A 86 -8.30 -11.02 8.36
C GLU A 86 -8.47 -12.13 9.42
N GLU A 87 -8.16 -13.39 9.10
CA GLU A 87 -8.16 -14.52 10.04
C GLU A 87 -6.90 -14.62 10.92
N SER A 88 -5.83 -13.86 10.61
CA SER A 88 -4.56 -13.85 11.36
C SER A 88 -4.50 -12.80 12.49
N GLU A 89 -5.61 -12.12 12.80
CA GLU A 89 -5.68 -11.19 13.94
C GLU A 89 -5.88 -11.94 15.27
N PHE A 90 -4.91 -12.78 15.67
CA PHE A 90 -4.85 -13.35 17.03
C PHE A 90 -3.44 -13.84 17.37
N GLU A 91 -2.55 -12.95 17.83
CA GLU A 91 -1.49 -13.29 18.80
C GLU A 91 -0.77 -12.03 19.32
N GLU A 92 -1.40 -11.29 20.24
CA GLU A 92 -0.68 -10.46 21.21
C GLU A 92 -1.30 -10.59 22.60
N TYR A 93 -0.94 -11.66 23.32
CA TYR A 93 -0.99 -11.74 24.78
C TYR A 93 0.19 -12.57 25.26
N GLY A 94 1.24 -11.90 25.73
CA GLY A 94 2.34 -12.47 26.52
C GLY A 94 2.55 -11.66 27.78
#